data_AF-A0A0R3R167-F1
#
_entry.id   AF-A0A0R3R167-F1
#
_cell.length_a   1.000
_cell.length_b   1.000
_cell.length_c   1.000
_cell.angle_alpha   90.00
_cell.angle_beta   90.00
_cell.angle_gamma   90.00
#
_symmetry.space_group_name_H-M   'P 1'
#
loop_
_entity.id
_entity.type
_entity.pdbx_description
1 polymer ?
#
loop_
_entity_poly.entity_id
_entity_poly.type
_entity_poly.pdbx_seq_one_letter_code
_entity_poly.pdbx_strand_id
1 'polypeptide(L)'
;MFFHQNRRRQNNYGIYLLAYQLFNSRYIPPITLAVIIFQMAIFLGYFPFLAQHRAEAMCLLPSRILYRCEWLRMLASTIMHVDDMHLYFNMISLLWKGRRLEPWLGSNRFLLLLAVFAVATSSTMVGLSYLADEVFSFNGGGYMNQCAIGFSGVLFALKVLHTTYFPYSDHNLFGWLPIPSQLACWAELFFLQMLTPNVSFIGHLSGIIVGLAYTMGPLKTVVDILESIISLLLGSIPKSFSQTRNRTRSNNRNWFTNLSFEGRNSAAYERPSYGWENEQRNFNEYTGGMSEEEQLWRATQRSLYEDS
;
A
#
# COMPACT_ATOMS: atom_id res chain seq x y z
N MET A 1 -14.35 -21.18 -34.04
CA MET A 1 -15.31 -20.09 -34.32
C MET A 1 -14.58 -18.79 -34.04
N PHE A 2 -14.27 -18.02 -35.09
CA PHE A 2 -13.48 -16.79 -35.00
C PHE A 2 -14.28 -15.73 -34.23
N PHE A 3 -13.85 -15.40 -33.02
CA PHE A 3 -14.39 -14.24 -32.31
C PHE A 3 -13.83 -12.98 -32.98
N HIS A 4 -14.68 -12.32 -33.75
CA HIS A 4 -14.55 -10.89 -34.04
C HIS A 4 -14.40 -10.16 -32.70
N GLN A 5 -13.18 -9.77 -32.35
CA GLN A 5 -12.93 -8.77 -31.31
C GLN A 5 -13.51 -7.45 -31.83
N ASN A 6 -14.78 -7.24 -31.50
CA ASN A 6 -15.38 -5.93 -31.52
C ASN A 6 -14.42 -5.01 -30.76
N ARG A 7 -13.82 -4.04 -31.46
CA ARG A 7 -13.14 -2.91 -30.85
C ARG A 7 -14.14 -2.24 -29.91
N ARG A 8 -14.20 -2.70 -28.65
CA ARG A 8 -14.80 -1.91 -27.59
C ARG A 8 -14.04 -0.60 -27.63
N ARG A 9 -14.73 0.48 -27.99
CA ARG A 9 -14.34 1.85 -27.65
C ARG A 9 -13.80 1.78 -26.23
N GLN A 10 -12.48 1.80 -26.06
CA GLN A 10 -11.88 2.02 -24.75
C GLN A 10 -12.24 3.46 -24.45
N ASN A 11 -13.35 3.63 -23.75
CA ASN A 11 -13.69 4.91 -23.21
C ASN A 11 -12.64 5.17 -22.14
N ASN A 12 -11.64 6.02 -22.42
CA ASN A 12 -10.50 6.29 -21.53
C ASN A 12 -10.90 7.09 -20.26
N TYR A 13 -12.15 6.93 -19.79
CA TYR A 13 -12.71 7.69 -18.68
C TYR A 13 -11.88 7.52 -17.42
N GLY A 14 -11.41 6.30 -17.10
CA GLY A 14 -10.56 6.05 -15.94
C GLY A 14 -9.27 6.86 -15.97
N ILE A 15 -8.65 7.02 -17.14
CA ILE A 15 -7.42 7.82 -17.29
C ILE A 15 -7.71 9.31 -17.11
N TYR A 16 -8.80 9.81 -17.70
CA TYR A 16 -9.18 11.22 -17.55
C TYR A 16 -9.53 11.57 -16.10
N LEU A 17 -10.24 10.68 -15.40
CA LEU A 17 -10.53 10.82 -13.98
C LEU A 17 -9.26 10.78 -13.14
N LEU A 18 -8.34 9.86 -13.44
CA LEU A 18 -7.05 9.79 -12.77
C LEU A 18 -6.27 11.10 -12.96
N ALA A 19 -6.17 11.60 -14.19
CA ALA A 19 -5.50 12.85 -14.50
C ALA A 19 -6.12 14.02 -13.72
N TYR A 20 -7.45 14.14 -13.74
CA TYR A 20 -8.18 15.15 -12.97
C TYR A 20 -7.86 15.08 -11.47
N GLN A 21 -7.84 13.88 -10.89
CA GLN A 21 -7.52 13.68 -9.48
C GLN A 21 -6.06 14.05 -9.16
N LEU A 22 -5.12 13.74 -10.06
CA LEU A 22 -3.71 14.10 -9.89
C LEU A 22 -3.52 15.62 -9.93
N PHE A 23 -4.19 16.33 -10.85
CA PHE A 23 -4.14 17.79 -10.91
C PHE A 23 -4.81 18.48 -9.72
N ASN A 24 -5.91 17.91 -9.20
CA ASN A 24 -6.61 18.46 -8.04
C ASN A 24 -5.96 18.07 -6.69
N SER A 25 -4.94 17.21 -6.72
CA SER A 25 -4.26 16.75 -5.52
C SER A 25 -3.24 17.78 -5.04
N ARG A 26 -3.40 18.29 -3.82
CA ARG A 26 -2.49 19.30 -3.22
C ARG A 26 -1.03 18.86 -3.12
N TYR A 27 -0.78 17.60 -2.78
CA TYR A 27 0.57 17.05 -2.64
C TYR A 27 0.59 15.57 -3.03
N ILE A 28 1.56 15.21 -3.87
CA ILE A 28 1.81 13.84 -4.29
C ILE A 28 3.30 13.54 -4.06
N PRO A 29 3.63 12.52 -3.26
CA PRO A 29 5.01 12.09 -3.09
C PRO A 29 5.66 11.68 -4.42
N PRO A 30 6.96 11.92 -4.62
CA PRO A 30 7.61 11.81 -5.92
C PRO A 30 7.64 10.39 -6.48
N ILE A 31 7.92 9.36 -5.66
CA ILE A 31 7.96 7.97 -6.14
C ILE A 31 6.55 7.47 -6.44
N THR A 32 5.60 7.80 -5.58
CA THR A 32 4.18 7.50 -5.80
C THR A 32 3.71 8.08 -7.13
N LEU A 33 4.02 9.36 -7.40
CA LEU A 33 3.72 10.00 -8.68
C LEU A 33 4.42 9.31 -9.86
N ALA A 34 5.71 9.03 -9.73
CA ALA A 34 6.50 8.39 -10.79
C ALA A 34 5.94 7.01 -11.15
N VAL A 35 5.56 6.20 -10.16
CA VAL A 35 4.97 4.87 -10.37
C VAL A 35 3.59 4.98 -11.02
N ILE A 36 2.76 5.95 -10.63
CA ILE A 36 1.45 6.20 -11.26
C ILE A 36 1.63 6.58 -12.73
N ILE A 37 2.52 7.54 -13.02
CA ILE A 37 2.80 7.97 -14.39
C ILE A 37 3.37 6.82 -15.22
N PHE A 38 4.28 6.01 -14.64
CA PHE A 38 4.88 4.87 -15.31
C PHE A 38 3.83 3.83 -15.72
N GLN A 39 2.92 3.45 -14.82
CA GLN A 39 1.86 2.49 -15.12
C GLN A 39 0.83 3.05 -16.11
N MET A 40 0.52 4.35 -16.01
CA MET A 40 -0.31 5.03 -16.99
C MET A 40 0.35 5.05 -18.38
N ALA A 41 1.65 5.27 -18.46
CA ALA A 41 2.40 5.25 -19.71
C ALA A 41 2.44 3.85 -20.35
N ILE A 42 2.59 2.79 -19.54
CA ILE A 42 2.45 1.40 -20.01
C ILE A 42 1.06 1.17 -20.58
N PHE A 43 0.00 1.56 -19.86
CA PHE A 43 -1.38 1.37 -20.29
C PHE A 43 -1.70 2.10 -21.61
N LEU A 44 -1.19 3.32 -21.78
CA LEU A 44 -1.33 4.11 -23.00
C LEU A 44 -0.51 3.57 -24.18
N GLY A 45 0.33 2.56 -23.97
CA GLY A 45 1.08 1.89 -25.03
C GLY A 45 2.38 2.60 -25.44
N TYR A 46 2.93 3.48 -24.60
CA TYR A 46 4.25 4.09 -24.85
C TYR A 46 5.39 3.06 -24.84
N PHE A 47 5.17 1.89 -24.23
CA PHE A 47 6.09 0.77 -24.23
C PHE A 47 5.56 -0.37 -25.11
N PRO A 48 6.03 -0.53 -26.37
CA PRO A 48 5.44 -1.48 -27.32
C PRO A 48 5.56 -2.95 -26.87
N PHE A 49 6.57 -3.27 -26.06
CA PHE A 49 6.78 -4.61 -25.49
C PHE A 49 5.74 -4.97 -24.41
N LEU A 50 5.19 -3.97 -23.72
CA LEU A 50 4.22 -4.08 -22.63
C LEU A 50 2.87 -3.47 -23.02
N ALA A 51 2.58 -3.41 -24.30
CA ALA A 51 1.37 -2.76 -24.79
C ALA A 51 0.11 -3.55 -24.40
N GLN A 52 -1.00 -2.81 -24.26
CA GLN A 52 -2.29 -3.31 -23.77
C GLN A 52 -2.82 -4.56 -24.49
N HIS A 53 -2.62 -4.65 -25.80
CA HIS A 53 -3.03 -5.80 -26.61
C HIS A 53 -2.35 -7.12 -26.19
N ARG A 54 -1.26 -7.05 -25.43
CA ARG A 54 -0.55 -8.21 -24.87
C ARG A 54 -0.88 -8.46 -23.40
N ALA A 55 -1.68 -7.62 -22.73
CA ALA A 55 -1.98 -7.74 -21.31
C ALA A 55 -2.62 -9.10 -20.99
N GLU A 56 -3.62 -9.50 -21.76
CA GLU A 56 -4.29 -10.79 -21.61
C GLU A 56 -3.33 -11.97 -21.89
N ALA A 57 -2.38 -11.80 -22.81
CA ALA A 57 -1.39 -12.83 -23.14
C ALA A 57 -0.28 -12.95 -22.08
N MET A 58 0.05 -11.85 -21.41
CA MET A 58 1.17 -11.72 -20.47
C MET A 58 0.75 -11.82 -18.99
N CYS A 59 -0.47 -12.25 -18.72
CA CYS A 59 -0.93 -12.40 -17.34
C CYS A 59 -0.12 -13.41 -16.53
N LEU A 60 -0.21 -13.30 -15.21
CA LEU A 60 0.38 -14.27 -14.31
C LEU A 60 -0.39 -15.58 -14.45
N LEU A 61 0.22 -16.56 -15.11
CA LEU A 61 -0.28 -17.93 -15.21
C LEU A 61 0.72 -18.84 -14.47
N PRO A 62 0.37 -19.35 -13.28
CA PRO A 62 1.26 -20.22 -12.50
C PRO A 62 1.79 -21.41 -13.30
N SER A 63 0.94 -22.06 -14.10
CA SER A 63 1.33 -23.18 -14.95
C SER A 63 2.46 -22.82 -15.94
N ARG A 64 2.36 -21.68 -16.61
CA ARG A 64 3.37 -21.23 -17.58
C ARG A 64 4.69 -20.84 -16.91
N ILE A 65 4.62 -20.22 -15.73
CA ILE A 65 5.81 -19.78 -15.00
C ILE A 65 6.61 -20.99 -14.52
N LEU A 66 5.94 -21.97 -13.90
CA LEU A 66 6.59 -23.16 -13.37
C LEU A 66 7.11 -24.09 -14.47
N TYR A 67 6.30 -24.35 -15.51
CA TYR A 67 6.64 -25.35 -16.52
C TYR A 67 7.40 -24.78 -17.73
N ARG A 68 7.36 -23.47 -17.99
CA ARG A 68 8.03 -22.84 -19.14
C ARG A 68 9.03 -21.74 -18.76
N CYS A 69 9.28 -21.53 -17.48
CA CYS A 69 10.25 -20.55 -16.96
C CYS A 69 10.04 -19.11 -17.51
N GLU A 70 8.80 -18.72 -17.75
CA GLU A 70 8.44 -17.39 -18.25
C GLU A 70 8.46 -16.33 -17.12
N TRP A 71 9.60 -16.18 -16.42
CA TRP A 71 9.76 -15.33 -15.22
C TRP A 71 9.42 -13.86 -15.46
N LEU A 72 9.61 -13.36 -16.68
CA LEU A 72 9.24 -11.98 -17.07
C LEU A 72 7.75 -11.70 -16.80
N ARG A 73 6.88 -12.72 -16.90
CA ARG A 73 5.44 -12.58 -16.63
C ARG A 73 5.15 -12.19 -15.19
N MET A 74 6.02 -12.53 -14.24
CA MET A 74 5.84 -12.16 -12.83
C MET A 74 5.90 -10.67 -12.59
N LEU A 75 6.76 -9.96 -13.32
CA LEU A 75 6.88 -8.51 -13.23
C LEU A 75 5.93 -7.82 -14.21
N ALA A 76 5.80 -8.34 -15.44
CA ALA A 76 4.89 -7.76 -16.44
C ALA A 76 3.44 -7.78 -15.95
N SER A 77 2.99 -8.86 -15.30
CA SER A 77 1.62 -8.97 -14.81
C SER A 77 1.27 -7.96 -13.73
N THR A 78 2.24 -7.48 -12.94
CA THR A 78 2.00 -6.54 -11.84
C THR A 78 1.89 -5.09 -12.32
N ILE A 79 2.55 -4.76 -13.44
CA ILE A 79 2.56 -3.40 -14.00
C ILE A 79 1.51 -3.19 -15.11
N MET A 80 1.09 -4.26 -15.77
CA MET A 80 0.05 -4.21 -16.81
C MET A 80 -1.35 -4.24 -16.20
N HIS A 81 -2.33 -3.66 -16.89
CA HIS A 81 -3.74 -3.58 -16.48
C HIS A 81 -4.63 -3.98 -17.65
N VAL A 82 -5.80 -4.57 -17.42
CA VAL A 82 -6.70 -5.02 -18.51
C VAL A 82 -7.68 -3.92 -18.94
N ASP A 83 -8.06 -3.06 -18.02
CA ASP A 83 -9.08 -2.05 -18.20
C ASP A 83 -8.71 -0.74 -17.52
N ASP A 84 -9.31 0.35 -18.00
CA ASP A 84 -9.00 1.73 -17.59
C ASP A 84 -9.51 2.02 -16.17
N MET A 85 -10.65 1.48 -15.79
CA MET A 85 -11.21 1.63 -14.44
C MET A 85 -10.41 0.86 -13.39
N HIS A 86 -9.93 -0.35 -13.70
CA HIS A 86 -9.03 -1.11 -12.84
C HIS A 86 -7.70 -0.38 -12.66
N LEU A 87 -7.13 0.20 -13.73
CA LEU A 87 -5.98 1.09 -13.61
C LEU A 87 -6.29 2.28 -12.68
N TYR A 88 -7.42 2.96 -12.90
CA TYR A 88 -7.85 4.10 -12.08
C TYR A 88 -7.92 3.75 -10.59
N PHE A 89 -8.66 2.70 -10.22
CA PHE A 89 -8.81 2.30 -8.82
C PHE A 89 -7.48 1.88 -8.19
N ASN A 90 -6.63 1.18 -8.94
CA ASN A 90 -5.29 0.81 -8.46
C ASN A 90 -4.42 2.05 -8.20
N MET A 91 -4.41 3.02 -9.13
CA MET A 91 -3.57 4.21 -9.00
C MET A 91 -4.08 5.17 -7.91
N ILE A 92 -5.40 5.29 -7.74
CA ILE A 92 -5.97 6.05 -6.61
C ILE A 92 -5.64 5.38 -5.27
N SER A 93 -5.76 4.05 -5.20
CA SER A 93 -5.38 3.29 -4.00
C SER A 93 -3.90 3.45 -3.68
N LEU A 94 -3.03 3.42 -4.70
CA LEU A 94 -1.61 3.71 -4.56
C LEU A 94 -1.37 5.14 -4.06
N LEU A 95 -2.04 6.13 -4.64
CA LEU A 95 -1.92 7.54 -4.26
C LEU A 95 -2.25 7.75 -2.78
N TRP A 96 -3.37 7.19 -2.31
CA TRP A 96 -3.78 7.31 -0.92
C TRP A 96 -2.80 6.66 0.05
N LYS A 97 -2.38 5.42 -0.24
CA LYS A 97 -1.43 4.68 0.61
C LYS A 97 -0.03 5.32 0.58
N GLY A 98 0.42 5.72 -0.61
CA GLY A 98 1.71 6.36 -0.86
C GLY A 98 1.86 7.73 -0.19
N ARG A 99 0.78 8.54 -0.16
CA ARG A 99 0.77 9.84 0.54
C ARG A 99 1.21 9.77 2.00
N ARG A 100 0.91 8.67 2.70
CA ARG A 100 1.34 8.46 4.09
C ARG A 100 2.60 7.63 4.21
N LEU A 101 2.71 6.55 3.42
CA LEU A 101 3.83 5.61 3.54
C LEU A 101 5.15 6.18 3.00
N GLU A 102 5.12 6.91 1.88
CA GLU A 102 6.36 7.39 1.27
C GLU A 102 7.08 8.44 2.13
N PRO A 103 6.41 9.48 2.68
CA PRO A 103 7.08 10.43 3.59
C PRO A 103 7.56 9.77 4.89
N TRP A 104 6.86 8.73 5.35
CA TRP A 104 7.21 8.01 6.58
C TRP A 104 8.43 7.08 6.39
N LEU A 105 8.48 6.32 5.30
CA LEU A 105 9.57 5.40 4.96
C LEU A 105 10.77 6.09 4.31
N GLY A 106 10.53 7.21 3.63
CA GLY A 106 11.47 7.82 2.68
C GLY A 106 11.32 7.23 1.27
N SER A 107 11.51 8.08 0.26
CA SER A 107 11.29 7.75 -1.16
C SER A 107 12.08 6.53 -1.66
N ASN A 108 13.38 6.44 -1.38
CA ASN A 108 14.22 5.33 -1.86
C ASN A 108 13.78 3.98 -1.27
N ARG A 109 13.50 3.97 0.04
CA ARG A 109 13.02 2.77 0.74
C ARG A 109 11.62 2.39 0.27
N PHE A 110 10.76 3.35 0.02
CA PHE A 110 9.44 3.10 -0.55
C PHE A 110 9.53 2.48 -1.95
N LEU A 111 10.39 3.00 -2.83
CA LEU A 111 10.63 2.41 -4.15
C LEU A 111 11.13 0.96 -4.05
N LEU A 112 12.12 0.71 -3.20
CA LEU A 112 12.64 -0.64 -2.95
C LEU A 112 11.54 -1.57 -2.44
N LEU A 113 10.71 -1.08 -1.51
CA LEU A 113 9.58 -1.83 -0.97
C LEU A 113 8.56 -2.20 -2.05
N LEU A 114 8.22 -1.27 -2.95
CA LEU A 114 7.31 -1.55 -4.07
C LEU A 114 7.88 -2.63 -4.99
N ALA A 115 9.18 -2.57 -5.31
CA ALA A 115 9.84 -3.58 -6.13
C ALA A 115 9.85 -4.97 -5.46
N VAL A 116 10.21 -5.03 -4.17
CA VAL A 116 10.21 -6.27 -3.40
C VAL A 116 8.79 -6.83 -3.28
N PHE A 117 7.79 -6.00 -3.00
CA PHE A 117 6.40 -6.44 -2.94
C PHE A 117 5.92 -6.97 -4.28
N ALA A 118 6.23 -6.31 -5.41
CA ALA A 118 5.83 -6.80 -6.73
C ALA A 118 6.34 -8.23 -7.00
N VAL A 119 7.61 -8.50 -6.71
CA VAL A 119 8.20 -9.85 -6.89
C VAL A 119 7.64 -10.83 -5.87
N ALA A 120 7.56 -10.44 -4.61
CA ALA A 120 7.08 -11.30 -3.53
C ALA A 120 5.62 -11.72 -3.76
N THR A 121 4.73 -10.80 -4.15
CA THR A 121 3.32 -11.12 -4.38
C THR A 121 3.13 -12.08 -5.54
N SER A 122 3.84 -11.87 -6.64
CA SER A 122 3.79 -12.79 -7.79
C SER A 122 4.32 -14.18 -7.41
N SER A 123 5.40 -14.24 -6.63
CA SER A 123 6.00 -15.49 -6.15
C SER A 123 5.05 -16.24 -5.21
N THR A 124 4.47 -15.54 -4.23
CA THR A 124 3.51 -16.09 -3.28
C THR A 124 2.24 -16.54 -3.99
N MET A 125 1.75 -15.82 -4.99
CA MET A 125 0.61 -16.26 -5.80
C MET A 125 0.91 -17.58 -6.51
N VAL A 126 2.06 -17.69 -7.19
CA VAL A 126 2.46 -18.95 -7.87
C VAL A 126 2.57 -20.10 -6.87
N GLY A 127 3.20 -19.85 -5.72
CA GLY A 127 3.34 -20.85 -4.66
C GLY A 127 1.99 -21.29 -4.07
N LEU A 128 1.08 -20.36 -3.80
CA LEU A 128 -0.27 -20.67 -3.31
C LEU A 128 -1.08 -21.43 -4.35
N SER A 129 -1.02 -21.05 -5.62
CA SER A 129 -1.69 -21.77 -6.71
C SER A 129 -1.15 -23.19 -6.86
N TYR A 130 0.16 -23.40 -6.71
CA TYR A 130 0.77 -24.73 -6.72
C TYR A 130 0.34 -25.58 -5.52
N LEU A 131 0.45 -25.03 -4.30
CA LEU A 131 0.01 -25.71 -3.08
C LEU A 131 -1.48 -26.04 -3.13
N ALA A 132 -2.31 -25.16 -3.68
CA ALA A 132 -3.74 -25.39 -3.79
C ALA A 132 -4.06 -26.55 -4.74
N ASP A 133 -3.29 -26.71 -5.82
CA ASP A 133 -3.43 -27.80 -6.79
C ASP A 133 -3.03 -29.14 -6.14
N GLU A 134 -1.87 -29.19 -5.50
CA GLU A 134 -1.32 -30.40 -4.86
C GLU A 134 -2.13 -30.85 -3.64
N VAL A 135 -2.42 -29.93 -2.71
CA VAL A 135 -3.00 -30.28 -1.40
C VAL A 135 -4.49 -30.58 -1.49
N PHE A 136 -5.25 -29.76 -2.22
CA PHE A 136 -6.70 -29.93 -2.27
C PHE A 136 -7.15 -30.87 -3.39
N SER A 137 -6.24 -31.33 -4.25
CA SER A 137 -6.54 -32.22 -5.39
C SER A 137 -7.84 -31.79 -6.07
N PHE A 138 -8.02 -30.48 -6.27
CA PHE A 138 -9.17 -29.98 -7.00
C PHE A 138 -8.99 -30.49 -8.44
N ASN A 139 -9.78 -31.49 -8.80
CA ASN A 139 -9.72 -32.26 -10.06
C ASN A 139 -9.97 -31.45 -11.36
N GLY A 140 -9.68 -30.17 -11.37
CA GLY A 140 -9.68 -29.32 -12.54
C GLY A 140 -8.75 -28.16 -12.27
N GLY A 141 -7.68 -28.04 -13.07
CA GLY A 141 -6.61 -27.04 -12.97
C GLY A 141 -7.05 -25.58 -13.16
N GLY A 142 -8.12 -25.16 -12.48
CA GLY A 142 -8.67 -23.82 -12.49
C GLY A 142 -7.73 -22.82 -11.85
N TYR A 143 -7.12 -23.14 -10.71
CA TYR A 143 -6.24 -22.20 -9.99
C TYR A 143 -4.87 -22.03 -10.65
N MET A 144 -4.30 -23.07 -11.25
CA MET A 144 -3.04 -22.96 -12.00
C MET A 144 -3.20 -22.23 -13.35
N ASN A 145 -4.44 -22.14 -13.86
CA ASN A 145 -4.78 -21.44 -15.11
C ASN A 145 -5.55 -20.14 -14.87
N GLN A 146 -5.70 -19.70 -13.63
CA GLN A 146 -6.25 -18.40 -13.30
C GLN A 146 -5.26 -17.31 -13.69
N CYS A 147 -5.70 -16.45 -14.58
CA CYS A 147 -4.96 -15.33 -15.12
C CYS A 147 -5.12 -14.13 -14.17
N ALA A 148 -4.04 -13.72 -13.51
CA ALA A 148 -4.02 -12.51 -12.69
C ALA A 148 -3.19 -11.42 -13.36
N ILE A 149 -3.74 -10.21 -13.38
CA ILE A 149 -3.11 -9.01 -13.92
C ILE A 149 -3.46 -7.85 -12.98
N GLY A 150 -2.50 -6.98 -12.72
CA GLY A 150 -2.71 -5.72 -12.03
C GLY A 150 -1.82 -5.55 -10.80
N PHE A 151 -1.73 -4.29 -10.38
CA PHE A 151 -0.92 -3.87 -9.24
C PHE A 151 -1.60 -4.16 -7.88
N SER A 152 -2.81 -4.72 -7.89
CA SER A 152 -3.66 -4.88 -6.70
C SER A 152 -3.02 -5.74 -5.60
N GLY A 153 -2.28 -6.80 -5.94
CA GLY A 153 -1.54 -7.59 -4.94
C GLY A 153 -0.57 -6.74 -4.12
N VAL A 154 0.19 -5.85 -4.78
CA VAL A 154 1.09 -4.89 -4.12
C VAL A 154 0.31 -3.91 -3.26
N LEU A 155 -0.85 -3.45 -3.73
CA LEU A 155 -1.72 -2.54 -2.97
C LEU A 155 -2.28 -3.17 -1.70
N PHE A 156 -2.60 -4.47 -1.72
CA PHE A 156 -2.99 -5.22 -0.53
C PHE A 156 -1.82 -5.37 0.44
N ALA A 157 -0.60 -5.63 -0.04
CA ALA A 157 0.59 -5.65 0.82
C ALA A 157 0.83 -4.28 1.48
N LEU A 158 0.70 -3.19 0.72
CA LEU A 158 0.76 -1.83 1.25
C LEU A 158 -0.40 -1.51 2.20
N LYS A 159 -1.60 -2.07 1.98
CA LYS A 159 -2.75 -1.92 2.87
C LYS A 159 -2.42 -2.50 4.25
N VAL A 160 -1.93 -3.74 4.30
CA VAL A 160 -1.50 -4.39 5.55
C VAL A 160 -0.47 -3.51 6.24
N LEU A 161 0.56 -3.08 5.52
CA LEU A 161 1.61 -2.23 6.08
C LEU A 161 1.07 -0.91 6.64
N HIS A 162 0.21 -0.24 5.89
CA HIS A 162 -0.45 0.99 6.32
C HIS A 162 -1.25 0.77 7.60
N THR A 163 -2.07 -0.28 7.67
CA THR A 163 -2.87 -0.59 8.86
C THR A 163 -2.02 -0.96 10.07
N THR A 164 -0.83 -1.50 9.87
CA THR A 164 0.12 -1.81 10.95
C THR A 164 0.84 -0.56 11.47
N TYR A 165 1.24 0.36 10.60
CA TYR A 165 1.90 1.60 11.04
C TYR A 165 0.95 2.68 11.54
N PHE A 166 -0.29 2.70 11.04
CA PHE A 166 -1.28 3.72 11.38
C PHE A 166 -2.59 3.10 11.89
N PRO A 167 -2.57 2.31 12.99
CA PRO A 167 -3.73 1.55 13.46
C PRO A 167 -4.91 2.43 13.92
N TYR A 168 -4.65 3.66 14.37
CA TYR A 168 -5.66 4.59 14.90
C TYR A 168 -5.94 5.79 13.98
N SER A 169 -5.25 5.91 12.84
CA SER A 169 -5.39 7.09 11.98
C SER A 169 -6.53 6.93 10.95
N ASP A 170 -6.85 5.71 10.56
CA ASP A 170 -7.78 5.42 9.47
C ASP A 170 -8.91 4.51 9.95
N HIS A 171 -9.97 5.16 10.44
CA HIS A 171 -11.22 4.50 10.76
C HIS A 171 -12.12 4.36 9.53
N ASN A 172 -11.76 4.88 8.35
CA ASN A 172 -12.64 4.87 7.18
C ASN A 172 -12.10 3.98 6.06
N LEU A 173 -12.87 2.97 5.65
CA LEU A 173 -12.70 2.25 4.40
C LEU A 173 -13.10 3.16 3.22
N PHE A 174 -12.22 3.25 2.22
CA PHE A 174 -12.37 4.12 1.04
C PHE A 174 -12.63 5.61 1.35
N GLY A 175 -12.32 6.08 2.58
CA GLY A 175 -12.46 7.47 3.00
C GLY A 175 -13.83 7.85 3.56
N TRP A 176 -14.87 7.02 3.42
CA TRP A 176 -16.25 7.36 3.83
C TRP A 176 -16.93 6.35 4.74
N LEU A 177 -16.53 5.06 4.73
CA LEU A 177 -17.21 4.03 5.50
C LEU A 177 -16.44 3.72 6.80
N PRO A 178 -16.96 4.07 8.00
CA PRO A 178 -16.24 3.80 9.23
C PRO A 178 -16.14 2.29 9.51
N ILE A 179 -14.94 1.74 9.47
CA ILE A 179 -14.61 0.34 9.80
C ILE A 179 -13.36 0.34 10.67
N PRO A 180 -13.30 -0.48 11.74
CA PRO A 180 -12.06 -0.68 12.48
C PRO A 180 -10.93 -1.08 11.52
N SER A 181 -9.76 -0.45 11.69
CA SER A 181 -8.57 -0.70 10.85
C SER A 181 -8.19 -2.18 10.75
N GLN A 182 -8.56 -2.96 11.77
CA GLN A 182 -8.41 -4.41 11.87
C GLN A 182 -9.24 -5.19 10.83
N LEU A 183 -10.46 -4.75 10.53
CA LEU A 183 -11.30 -5.40 9.53
C LEU A 183 -11.14 -4.77 8.16
N ALA A 184 -10.49 -3.61 8.06
CA ALA A 184 -10.39 -2.86 6.82
C ALA A 184 -9.76 -3.65 5.67
N CYS A 185 -8.73 -4.48 5.93
CA CYS A 185 -8.10 -5.28 4.88
C CYS A 185 -9.02 -6.40 4.36
N TRP A 186 -9.73 -7.07 5.26
CA TRP A 186 -10.68 -8.14 4.92
C TRP A 186 -11.96 -7.60 4.29
N ALA A 187 -12.46 -6.46 4.78
CA ALA A 187 -13.59 -5.75 4.21
C ALA A 187 -13.27 -5.24 2.80
N GLU A 188 -12.07 -4.70 2.56
CA GLU A 188 -11.60 -4.29 1.21
C GLU A 188 -11.55 -5.50 0.27
N LEU A 189 -11.03 -6.65 0.75
CA LEU A 189 -10.99 -7.90 -0.01
C LEU A 189 -12.38 -8.39 -0.39
N PHE A 190 -13.30 -8.48 0.58
CA PHE A 190 -14.66 -8.94 0.36
C PHE A 190 -15.43 -8.02 -0.60
N PHE A 191 -15.32 -6.70 -0.40
CA PHE A 191 -15.97 -5.71 -1.24
C PHE A 191 -15.47 -5.76 -2.69
N LEU A 192 -14.15 -5.87 -2.91
CA LEU A 192 -13.58 -5.98 -4.25
C LEU A 192 -13.95 -7.30 -4.92
N GLN A 193 -14.06 -8.40 -4.17
CA GLN A 193 -14.53 -9.67 -4.71
C GLN A 193 -16.00 -9.61 -5.15
N MET A 194 -16.84 -8.88 -4.43
CA MET A 194 -18.24 -8.65 -4.83
C MET A 194 -18.37 -7.77 -6.06
N LEU A 195 -17.60 -6.67 -6.13
CA LEU A 195 -17.65 -5.74 -7.25
C LEU A 195 -17.03 -6.31 -8.53
N THR A 196 -15.94 -7.06 -8.38
CA THR A 196 -15.14 -7.56 -9.49
C THR A 196 -14.83 -9.04 -9.28
N PRO A 197 -15.83 -9.94 -9.41
CA PRO A 197 -15.64 -11.37 -9.15
C PRO A 197 -14.65 -12.03 -10.11
N ASN A 198 -14.37 -11.38 -11.24
CA ASN A 198 -13.39 -11.84 -12.24
C ASN A 198 -11.93 -11.61 -11.83
N VAL A 199 -11.67 -10.85 -10.77
CA VAL A 199 -10.31 -10.59 -10.28
C VAL A 199 -9.86 -11.75 -9.38
N SER A 200 -8.57 -12.09 -9.46
CA SER A 200 -8.02 -13.23 -8.72
C SER A 200 -8.01 -12.98 -7.20
N PHE A 201 -8.87 -13.69 -6.48
CA PHE A 201 -8.87 -13.75 -5.02
C PHE A 201 -7.49 -14.16 -4.47
N ILE A 202 -6.86 -15.17 -5.07
CA ILE A 202 -5.53 -15.66 -4.67
C ILE A 202 -4.47 -14.56 -4.85
N GLY A 203 -4.58 -13.75 -5.90
CA GLY A 203 -3.71 -12.60 -6.10
C GLY A 203 -3.83 -11.59 -4.96
N HIS A 204 -5.04 -11.23 -4.54
CA HIS A 204 -5.22 -10.33 -3.39
C HIS A 204 -4.76 -10.96 -2.06
N LEU A 205 -5.06 -12.24 -1.83
CA LEU A 205 -4.63 -12.98 -0.65
C LEU A 205 -3.09 -13.05 -0.55
N SER A 206 -2.40 -13.25 -1.68
CA SER A 206 -0.93 -13.20 -1.73
C SER A 206 -0.39 -11.84 -1.29
N GLY A 207 -1.07 -10.75 -1.65
CA GLY A 207 -0.78 -9.40 -1.18
C GLY A 207 -0.84 -9.28 0.34
N ILE A 208 -1.91 -9.81 0.94
CA ILE A 208 -2.07 -9.80 2.41
C ILE A 208 -0.95 -10.60 3.07
N ILE A 209 -0.66 -11.81 2.59
CA ILE A 209 0.40 -12.67 3.13
C ILE A 209 1.77 -12.00 3.04
N VAL A 210 2.09 -11.36 1.90
CA VAL A 210 3.35 -10.62 1.73
C VAL A 210 3.43 -9.42 2.66
N GLY A 211 2.33 -8.68 2.82
CA GLY A 211 2.25 -7.58 3.79
C GLY A 211 2.50 -8.06 5.22
N LEU A 212 1.92 -9.20 5.61
CA LEU A 212 2.16 -9.83 6.92
C LEU A 212 3.60 -10.31 7.06
N ALA A 213 4.18 -10.94 6.04
CA ALA A 213 5.57 -11.36 6.05
C ALA A 213 6.54 -10.18 6.21
N TYR A 214 6.17 -9.00 5.73
CA TYR A 214 6.95 -7.77 5.98
C TYR A 214 6.78 -7.28 7.42
N THR A 215 5.56 -7.19 7.93
CA THR A 215 5.32 -6.66 9.29
C THR A 215 5.82 -7.61 10.38
N MET A 216 5.73 -8.92 10.16
CA MET A 216 6.22 -9.96 11.07
C MET A 216 7.74 -10.15 11.03
N GLY A 217 8.44 -9.51 10.08
CA GLY A 217 9.91 -9.43 10.08
C GLY A 217 10.68 -10.13 8.95
N PRO A 218 10.33 -11.35 8.46
CA PRO A 218 11.22 -12.05 7.52
C PRO A 218 11.43 -11.33 6.20
N LEU A 219 10.43 -10.62 5.69
CA LEU A 219 10.59 -9.82 4.47
C LEU A 219 11.22 -8.45 4.75
N LYS A 220 11.04 -7.92 5.97
CA LYS A 220 11.68 -6.66 6.39
C LYS A 220 13.20 -6.80 6.46
N THR A 221 13.72 -7.91 6.98
CA THR A 221 15.17 -8.17 7.02
C THR A 221 15.77 -8.22 5.62
N VAL A 222 15.08 -8.84 4.66
CA VAL A 222 15.51 -8.85 3.25
C VAL A 222 15.58 -7.44 2.69
N VAL A 223 14.56 -6.60 2.92
CA VAL A 223 14.57 -5.20 2.47
C VAL A 223 15.71 -4.42 3.12
N ASP A 224 15.96 -4.60 4.41
CA ASP A 224 17.05 -3.92 5.13
C ASP A 224 18.44 -4.35 4.58
N ILE A 225 18.63 -5.63 4.22
CA ILE A 225 19.86 -6.13 3.59
C ILE A 225 20.03 -5.53 2.20
N LEU A 226 18.99 -5.53 1.37
CA LEU A 226 19.03 -4.96 0.02
C LEU A 226 19.34 -3.46 0.05
N GLU A 227 18.73 -2.71 0.96
CA GLU A 227 19.02 -1.29 1.17
C GLU A 227 20.51 -1.07 1.51
N SER A 228 21.07 -1.94 2.35
CA SER A 228 22.50 -1.89 2.73
C SER A 228 23.43 -2.19 1.55
N ILE A 229 23.07 -3.15 0.70
CA ILE A 229 23.86 -3.48 -0.50
C ILE A 229 23.79 -2.33 -1.53
N ILE A 230 22.60 -1.79 -1.78
CA ILE A 230 22.41 -0.69 -2.74
C ILE A 230 23.18 0.55 -2.30
N SER A 231 23.12 0.91 -1.01
CA SER A 231 23.86 2.06 -0.48
C SER A 231 25.38 1.89 -0.61
N LEU A 232 25.88 0.67 -0.41
CA LEU A 232 27.29 0.33 -0.61
C LEU A 232 27.71 0.42 -2.09
N LEU A 233 26.85 -0.02 -3.02
CA LEU A 233 27.12 0.03 -4.47
C LEU A 233 27.04 1.44 -5.05
N LEU A 234 26.08 2.26 -4.60
CA LEU A 234 25.88 3.63 -5.12
C LEU A 234 26.74 4.68 -4.41
N GLY A 235 27.63 4.29 -3.49
CA GLY A 235 28.51 5.21 -2.76
C GLY A 235 27.76 6.28 -1.96
N SER A 236 26.49 6.04 -1.63
CA SER A 236 25.65 6.98 -0.91
C SER A 236 25.90 6.80 0.58
N ILE A 237 26.40 7.84 1.27
CA ILE A 237 26.59 7.81 2.73
C ILE A 237 25.27 7.36 3.38
N PRO A 238 25.24 6.25 4.13
CA PRO A 238 24.02 5.78 4.76
C PRO A 238 23.53 6.86 5.72
N LYS A 239 22.32 7.38 5.51
CA LYS A 239 21.60 8.08 6.58
C LYS A 239 21.52 7.08 7.73
N SER A 240 22.14 7.42 8.84
CA SER A 240 22.50 6.51 9.93
C SER A 240 21.45 5.44 10.21
N PHE A 241 21.90 4.18 10.16
CA PHE A 241 21.18 2.95 10.49
C PHE A 241 20.42 3.03 11.85
N SER A 242 20.84 3.92 12.74
CA SER A 242 20.23 4.17 14.05
C SER A 242 18.92 4.97 14.00
N GLN A 243 18.67 5.80 12.98
CA GLN A 243 17.47 6.65 12.93
C GLN A 243 16.24 5.92 12.37
N THR A 244 16.44 4.97 11.45
CA THR A 244 15.37 4.13 10.87
C THR A 244 14.90 3.04 11.82
N ARG A 245 15.82 2.53 12.68
CA ARG A 245 15.51 1.53 13.72
C ARG A 245 14.54 2.06 14.79
N ASN A 246 14.62 3.35 15.11
CA ASN A 246 13.70 3.97 16.08
C ASN A 246 12.35 4.36 15.46
N ARG A 247 12.27 4.68 14.16
CA ARG A 247 10.99 4.92 13.47
C ARG A 247 10.18 3.63 13.24
N THR A 248 10.87 2.51 12.99
CA THR A 248 10.23 1.21 12.75
C THR A 248 10.00 0.37 14.02
N ARG A 249 10.45 0.84 15.19
CA ARG A 249 10.08 0.26 16.50
C ARG A 249 8.66 0.71 16.89
N SER A 250 7.69 0.44 16.01
CA SER A 250 6.29 0.44 16.38
C SER A 250 6.00 -0.84 17.14
N ASN A 251 5.21 -0.75 18.22
CA ASN A 251 4.75 -1.87 19.02
C ASN A 251 4.35 -3.03 18.11
N ASN A 252 5.09 -4.14 18.19
CA ASN A 252 4.88 -5.37 17.42
C ASN A 252 3.62 -6.13 17.93
N ARG A 253 2.52 -5.41 18.16
CA ARG A 253 1.20 -5.99 18.43
C ARG A 253 0.59 -6.31 17.06
N ASN A 254 0.99 -7.45 16.50
CA ASN A 254 0.40 -7.99 15.27
C ASN A 254 -1.06 -8.36 15.55
N TRP A 255 -1.97 -7.44 15.25
CA TRP A 255 -3.39 -7.60 15.50
C TRP A 255 -4.02 -8.68 14.60
N PHE A 256 -3.44 -8.97 13.43
CA PHE A 256 -3.88 -10.06 12.55
C PHE A 256 -3.77 -11.44 13.22
N THR A 257 -2.82 -11.64 14.13
CA THR A 257 -2.64 -12.90 14.88
C THR A 257 -3.32 -12.86 16.24
N ASN A 258 -3.63 -11.68 16.78
CA ASN A 258 -4.33 -11.50 18.06
C ASN A 258 -5.87 -11.48 17.90
N LEU A 259 -6.42 -12.04 16.83
CA LEU A 259 -7.85 -12.34 16.71
C LEU A 259 -8.23 -13.56 17.58
N SER A 260 -7.71 -13.61 18.80
CA SER A 260 -8.12 -14.55 19.84
C SER A 260 -9.45 -14.06 20.37
N PHE A 261 -10.47 -14.91 20.26
CA PHE A 261 -11.80 -14.70 20.84
C PHE A 261 -11.72 -14.83 22.38
N GLU A 262 -11.00 -13.93 23.04
CA GLU A 262 -10.96 -13.84 24.50
C GLU A 262 -11.69 -12.58 24.95
N GLY A 263 -12.85 -12.82 25.55
CA GLY A 263 -13.67 -11.78 26.14
C GLY A 263 -13.03 -11.17 27.40
N ARG A 264 -13.59 -10.01 27.74
CA ARG A 264 -13.48 -9.22 28.98
C ARG A 264 -12.36 -8.18 29.07
N ASN A 265 -12.86 -6.93 29.13
CA ASN A 265 -12.55 -5.91 30.13
C ASN A 265 -11.08 -5.55 30.31
N SER A 266 -10.65 -4.50 29.60
CA SER A 266 -10.03 -3.30 30.18
C SER A 266 -9.72 -2.32 29.06
N ALA A 267 -10.65 -1.40 28.80
CA ALA A 267 -10.37 -0.22 27.98
C ALA A 267 -9.50 0.73 28.81
N ALA A 268 -8.20 0.46 28.85
CA ALA A 268 -7.23 1.44 29.30
C ALA A 268 -7.18 2.56 28.26
N TYR A 269 -7.65 3.74 28.65
CA TYR A 269 -7.42 5.00 27.94
C TYR A 269 -5.91 5.33 27.99
N GLU A 270 -5.09 4.64 27.19
CA GLU A 270 -3.72 5.05 26.93
C GLU A 270 -3.75 6.16 25.88
N ARG A 271 -3.64 7.42 26.35
CA ARG A 271 -3.36 8.57 25.50
C ARG A 271 -2.07 8.29 24.70
N PRO A 272 -2.07 8.40 23.36
CA PRO A 272 -0.82 8.34 22.61
C PRO A 272 0.06 9.51 23.03
N SER A 273 1.23 9.23 23.57
CA SER A 273 2.30 10.22 23.71
C SER A 273 2.77 10.59 22.30
N TYR A 274 2.14 11.63 21.72
CA TYR A 274 2.79 12.43 20.71
C TYR A 274 4.03 13.03 21.37
N GLY A 275 5.20 12.83 20.77
CA GLY A 275 6.45 13.43 21.25
C GLY A 275 6.42 14.94 21.05
N TRP A 276 5.85 15.65 22.03
CA TRP A 276 5.85 17.12 22.15
C TRP A 276 7.16 17.67 22.75
N GLU A 277 8.17 16.82 22.96
CA GLU A 277 9.37 17.17 23.73
C GLU A 277 10.23 18.28 23.08
N ASN A 278 10.04 18.52 21.78
CA ASN A 278 10.67 19.64 21.06
C ASN A 278 9.79 20.89 20.92
N GLU A 279 8.48 20.83 21.20
CA GLU A 279 7.58 22.00 21.15
C GLU A 279 7.50 22.73 22.48
N GLN A 280 7.88 22.10 23.61
CA GLN A 280 7.97 22.76 24.91
C GLN A 280 8.97 23.93 24.90
N ARG A 281 10.03 23.84 24.08
CA ARG A 281 11.02 24.92 23.89
C ARG A 281 10.43 26.11 23.11
N ASN A 282 9.58 25.86 22.13
CA ASN A 282 8.90 26.91 21.36
C ASN A 282 7.70 27.52 22.09
N PHE A 283 7.01 26.75 22.94
CA PHE A 283 5.88 27.26 23.70
C PHE A 283 6.34 28.32 24.71
N ASN A 284 7.47 28.10 25.39
CA ASN A 284 8.08 29.09 26.28
C ASN A 284 8.53 30.37 25.55
N GLU A 285 8.84 30.29 24.25
CA GLU A 285 9.17 31.46 23.42
C GLU A 285 7.92 32.29 23.09
N TYR A 286 6.76 31.63 22.88
CA TYR A 286 5.48 32.28 22.63
C TYR A 286 4.78 32.79 23.90
N THR A 287 4.99 32.12 25.03
CA THR A 287 4.37 32.48 26.33
C THR A 287 5.31 33.24 27.26
N GLY A 288 6.56 33.48 26.84
CA GLY A 288 7.59 34.08 27.68
C GLY A 288 7.88 33.29 28.96
N GLY A 289 7.57 31.99 28.99
CA GLY A 289 7.70 31.14 30.17
C GLY A 289 6.59 31.31 31.21
N MET A 290 5.50 32.01 30.90
CA MET A 290 4.35 32.15 31.80
C MET A 290 3.49 30.86 31.85
N SER A 291 2.95 30.54 33.02
CA SER A 291 1.98 29.47 33.18
C SER A 291 0.65 29.80 32.50
N GLU A 292 -0.16 28.78 32.20
CA GLU A 292 -1.46 28.94 31.55
C GLU A 292 -2.43 29.80 32.39
N GLU A 293 -2.43 29.63 33.72
CA GLU A 293 -3.21 30.46 34.64
C GLU A 293 -2.78 31.93 34.62
N GLU A 294 -1.48 32.20 34.50
CA GLU A 294 -0.97 33.57 34.45
C GLU A 294 -1.32 34.26 33.13
N GLN A 295 -1.31 33.51 32.02
CA GLN A 295 -1.76 34.02 30.72
C GLN A 295 -3.25 34.36 30.71
N LEU A 296 -4.08 33.48 31.28
CA LEU A 296 -5.52 33.70 31.42
C LEU A 296 -5.82 34.92 32.29
N TRP A 297 -5.16 35.04 33.45
CA TRP A 297 -5.32 36.19 34.34
C TRP A 297 -4.95 37.51 33.63
N ARG A 298 -3.83 37.54 32.88
CA ARG A 298 -3.38 38.75 32.18
C ARG A 298 -4.30 39.11 31.02
N ALA A 299 -4.84 38.12 30.31
CA ALA A 299 -5.84 38.35 29.27
C ALA A 299 -7.13 38.94 29.85
N THR A 300 -7.61 38.40 30.98
CA THR A 300 -8.78 38.92 31.69
C THR A 300 -8.58 40.36 32.19
N GLN A 301 -7.40 40.68 32.74
CA GLN A 301 -7.10 42.05 33.13
C GLN A 301 -7.06 43.00 31.93
N ARG A 302 -6.40 42.64 30.83
CA ARG A 302 -6.36 43.50 29.63
C ARG A 302 -7.74 43.74 29.04
N SER A 303 -8.61 42.73 29.02
CA SER A 303 -10.00 42.93 28.57
C SER A 303 -10.81 43.89 29.45
N LEU A 304 -10.42 44.10 30.71
CA LEU A 304 -11.12 45.03 31.60
C LEU A 304 -10.65 46.49 31.42
N TYR A 305 -9.48 46.71 30.80
CA TYR A 305 -8.92 48.05 30.56
C TYR A 305 -9.04 48.53 29.11
N GLU A 306 -9.31 47.63 28.15
CA GLU A 306 -9.55 48.01 26.75
C GLU A 306 -10.96 48.56 26.49
N ASP A 307 -11.89 48.40 27.44
CA ASP A 307 -13.27 48.91 27.39
C ASP A 307 -13.50 50.22 28.20
N SER A 308 -12.42 50.95 28.55
CA SER A 308 -12.48 52.24 29.27
C SER A 308 -11.80 53.39 28.56
#